data_AF-A0A0N0U8L0-F1
#
_entry.id   AF-A0A0N0U8L0-F1
#
_cell.length_a   1.000
_cell.length_b   1.000
_cell.length_c   1.000
_cell.angle_alpha   90.00
_cell.angle_beta   90.00
_cell.angle_gamma   90.00
#
_symmetry.space_group_name_H-M   'P 1'
#
loop_
_entity.id
_entity.type
_entity.pdbx_description
1 polymer ?
#
loop_
_entity_poly.entity_id
_entity_poly.type
_entity_poly.pdbx_seq_one_letter_code
_entity_poly.pdbx_strand_id
1 'polypeptide(L)'
;MKLLRFYLGSLSALFAFYLLGHYLLGFPFPTPWILLQIALGVALGLGLGLLYHRIWPLPPPGLGRVVRLFVLLPPAFVLGVGLVVLFQAQVALPYIVPLIAWLTPDHGPKDHPTPKGPA
;
A
#
# COMPACT_ATOMS: atom_id res chain seq x y z
N MET A 1 -14.52 -3.72 9.26
CA MET A 1 -14.93 -2.52 8.50
C MET A 1 -13.83 -1.48 8.25
N LYS A 2 -12.91 -1.22 9.19
CA LYS A 2 -11.82 -0.23 8.98
C LYS A 2 -10.91 -0.55 7.78
N LEU A 3 -10.49 -1.81 7.63
CA LEU A 3 -9.64 -2.25 6.53
C LEU A 3 -10.30 -2.07 5.16
N LEU A 4 -11.59 -2.43 5.04
CA LEU A 4 -12.35 -2.24 3.80
C LEU A 4 -12.45 -0.76 3.43
N ARG A 5 -12.70 0.11 4.41
CA ARG A 5 -12.73 1.56 4.19
C ARG A 5 -11.37 2.10 3.72
N PHE A 6 -10.28 1.60 4.31
CA PHE A 6 -8.93 1.97 3.87
C PHE A 6 -8.68 1.50 2.43
N TYR A 7 -8.97 0.23 2.13
CA TYR A 7 -8.85 -0.32 0.78
C TYR A 7 -9.62 0.51 -0.26
N LEU A 8 -10.91 0.76 -0.01
CA LEU A 8 -11.75 1.56 -0.90
C LEU A 8 -11.26 3.01 -1.01
N GLY A 9 -10.79 3.60 0.09
CA GLY A 9 -10.23 4.95 0.09
C GLY A 9 -8.95 5.06 -0.73
N SER A 10 -8.00 4.13 -0.54
CA SER A 10 -6.77 4.05 -1.33
C SER A 10 -7.04 3.81 -2.81
N LEU A 11 -8.01 2.94 -3.12
CA LEU A 11 -8.42 2.65 -4.49
C LEU A 11 -8.98 3.90 -5.17
N SER A 12 -9.92 4.59 -4.52
CA SER A 12 -10.50 5.84 -5.02
C SER A 12 -9.42 6.93 -5.23
N ALA A 13 -8.48 7.06 -4.29
CA ALA A 13 -7.39 8.02 -4.41
C ALA A 13 -6.47 7.72 -5.60
N LEU A 14 -6.09 6.45 -5.79
CA LEU A 14 -5.24 6.04 -6.91
C LEU A 14 -5.95 6.15 -8.26
N PHE A 15 -7.26 5.87 -8.31
CA PHE A 15 -8.05 6.08 -9.52
C PHE A 15 -8.16 7.56 -9.87
N ALA A 16 -8.43 8.42 -8.88
CA ALA A 16 -8.43 9.86 -9.09
C ALA A 16 -7.07 10.36 -9.56
N PHE A 17 -5.98 9.89 -8.96
CA PHE A 17 -4.62 10.22 -9.37
C PHE A 17 -4.33 9.79 -10.81
N TYR A 18 -4.70 8.56 -11.17
CA TYR A 18 -4.47 8.04 -12.52
C TYR A 18 -5.30 8.80 -13.56
N LEU A 19 -6.57 9.08 -13.25
CA LEU A 19 -7.45 9.87 -14.10
C LEU A 19 -6.91 11.30 -14.29
N LEU A 20 -6.43 11.92 -13.21
CA LEU A 20 -5.79 13.23 -13.29
C LEU A 20 -4.50 13.17 -14.13
N GLY A 21 -3.68 12.13 -13.94
CA GLY A 21 -2.49 11.91 -14.75
C GLY A 21 -2.79 11.68 -16.23
N HIS A 22 -3.93 11.07 -16.57
CA HIS A 22 -4.39 10.98 -17.96
C HIS A 22 -4.62 12.38 -18.56
N TYR A 23 -5.37 13.24 -17.85
CA TYR A 23 -5.69 14.58 -18.36
C TYR A 23 -4.54 15.59 -18.29
N LEU A 24 -3.65 15.49 -17.29
CA LEU A 24 -2.58 16.46 -17.08
C LEU A 24 -1.23 16.02 -17.65
N LEU A 25 -0.94 14.71 -17.65
CA LEU A 25 0.39 14.16 -17.96
C LEU A 25 0.37 13.21 -19.16
N GLY A 26 -0.79 12.98 -19.79
CA GLY A 26 -0.91 12.12 -20.97
C GLY A 26 -0.76 10.63 -20.68
N PHE A 27 -1.07 10.17 -19.45
CA PHE A 27 -1.12 8.73 -19.17
C PHE A 27 -2.13 8.02 -20.09
N PRO A 28 -1.97 6.71 -20.36
CA PRO A 28 -2.94 5.98 -21.19
C PRO A 28 -4.33 5.98 -20.53
N PHE A 29 -5.38 5.96 -21.35
CA PHE A 29 -6.76 6.01 -20.86
C PHE A 29 -7.04 4.87 -19.85
N PRO A 30 -7.73 5.15 -18.71
CA PRO A 30 -7.99 4.15 -17.66
C PRO A 30 -9.02 3.10 -18.12
N THR A 31 -8.54 2.11 -18.87
CA THR A 31 -9.38 0.97 -19.27
C THR A 31 -9.78 0.14 -18.04
N PRO A 32 -10.91 -0.60 -18.10
CA PRO A 32 -11.31 -1.49 -17.00
C PRO A 32 -10.22 -2.48 -16.58
N TRP A 33 -9.39 -2.91 -17.54
CA TRP A 33 -8.23 -3.76 -17.30
C TRP A 33 -7.16 -3.10 -16.43
N ILE A 34 -6.82 -1.84 -16.74
CA ILE A 34 -5.88 -1.03 -15.95
C ILE A 34 -6.41 -0.82 -14.53
N LEU A 35 -7.71 -0.51 -14.39
CA LEU A 35 -8.34 -0.33 -13.09
C LEU A 35 -8.29 -1.62 -12.25
N LEU A 36 -8.50 -2.78 -12.87
CA LEU A 36 -8.37 -4.08 -12.20
C LEU A 36 -6.93 -4.33 -11.74
N GLN A 37 -5.93 -4.02 -12.55
CA GLN A 37 -4.52 -4.17 -12.18
C GLN A 37 -4.16 -3.30 -10.98
N ILE A 38 -4.62 -2.04 -10.95
CA ILE A 38 -4.44 -1.15 -9.80
C ILE A 38 -5.12 -1.74 -8.56
N ALA A 39 -6.35 -2.23 -8.70
CA ALA A 39 -7.08 -2.87 -7.60
C ALA A 39 -6.33 -4.06 -7.01
N LEU A 40 -5.78 -4.93 -7.88
CA LEU A 40 -4.95 -6.06 -7.48
C LEU A 40 -3.65 -5.61 -6.80
N GLY A 41 -2.99 -4.58 -7.33
CA GLY A 41 -1.81 -4.00 -6.71
C GLY A 41 -2.09 -3.46 -5.30
N VAL A 42 -3.22 -2.77 -5.11
CA VAL A 42 -3.67 -2.30 -3.78
C VAL A 42 -3.98 -3.47 -2.86
N ALA A 43 -4.68 -4.50 -3.34
CA ALA A 43 -5.03 -5.66 -2.53
C ALA A 43 -3.77 -6.43 -2.07
N LEU A 44 -2.80 -6.61 -2.96
CA LEU A 44 -1.55 -7.30 -2.65
C LEU A 44 -0.62 -6.47 -1.76
N GLY A 45 -0.51 -5.16 -2.01
CA GLY A 45 0.19 -4.26 -1.12
C GLY A 45 -0.40 -4.30 0.28
N LEU A 46 -1.73 -4.23 0.40
CA LEU A 46 -2.44 -4.30 1.67
C LEU A 46 -2.18 -5.64 2.38
N GLY A 47 -2.32 -6.75 1.65
CA GLY A 47 -2.06 -8.09 2.18
C GLY A 47 -0.63 -8.24 2.70
N LEU A 48 0.36 -7.72 1.96
CA LEU A 48 1.75 -7.74 2.36
C LEU A 48 2.00 -6.87 3.60
N GLY A 49 1.43 -5.67 3.65
CA GLY A 49 1.52 -4.79 4.81
C GLY A 49 0.93 -5.44 6.08
N LEU A 50 -0.22 -6.10 5.96
CA LEU A 50 -0.83 -6.87 7.04
C LEU A 50 0.03 -8.05 7.50
N LEU A 51 0.58 -8.81 6.54
CA LEU A 51 1.48 -9.92 6.83
C LEU A 51 2.72 -9.42 7.59
N TYR A 52 3.28 -8.29 7.16
CA TYR A 52 4.41 -7.67 7.85
C TYR A 52 4.06 -7.15 9.23
N HIS A 53 2.86 -6.61 9.45
CA HIS A 53 2.41 -6.26 10.82
C HIS A 53 2.28 -7.50 11.70
N ARG A 54 1.91 -8.64 11.12
CA ARG A 54 1.75 -9.88 11.87
C ARG A 54 3.08 -10.52 12.25
N ILE A 55 4.04 -10.58 11.33
CA ILE A 55 5.35 -11.19 11.54
C ILE A 55 6.28 -10.24 12.30
N TRP A 56 6.22 -8.96 11.97
CA TRP A 56 7.08 -7.91 12.54
C TRP A 56 6.23 -6.69 12.94
N PRO A 57 5.62 -6.71 14.14
CA PRO A 57 4.78 -5.62 14.63
C PRO A 57 5.54 -4.30 14.64
N LEU A 58 4.82 -3.18 14.46
CA LEU A 58 5.47 -1.88 14.33
C LEU A 58 6.29 -1.57 15.58
N PRO A 59 7.61 -1.36 15.45
CA PRO A 59 8.38 -0.85 16.56
C PRO A 59 7.91 0.59 16.89
N PRO A 60 8.11 1.03 18.15
CA PRO A 60 7.91 2.42 18.53
C PRO A 60 8.67 3.36 17.58
N PRO A 61 8.23 4.63 17.45
CA PRO A 61 8.85 5.59 16.53
C PRO A 61 10.37 5.68 16.79
N GLY A 62 11.17 5.49 15.73
CA GLY A 62 12.63 5.41 15.81
C GLY A 62 13.24 4.61 14.65
N LEU A 63 14.52 4.27 14.76
CA LEU A 63 15.29 3.57 13.71
C LEU A 63 14.66 2.24 13.29
N GLY A 64 14.06 1.49 14.23
CA GLY A 64 13.39 0.22 13.92
C GLY A 64 12.27 0.37 12.88
N ARG A 65 11.55 1.50 12.89
CA ARG A 65 10.48 1.76 11.91
C ARG A 65 11.04 2.04 10.52
N VAL A 66 12.18 2.72 10.46
CA VAL A 66 12.91 3.01 9.22
C VAL A 66 13.48 1.73 8.61
N VAL A 67 14.14 0.90 9.42
CA VAL A 67 14.67 -0.41 8.98
C VAL A 67 13.56 -1.29 8.44
N ARG A 68 12.41 -1.35 9.12
CA ARG A 68 11.24 -2.10 8.66
C ARG A 68 10.75 -1.64 7.28
N LEU A 69 10.79 -0.34 7.00
CA LEU A 69 10.50 0.20 5.67
C LEU A 69 11.45 -0.36 4.62
N PHE A 70 12.75 -0.29 4.88
CA PHE A 70 13.78 -0.77 3.95
C PHE A 70 13.72 -2.27 3.74
N VAL A 71 13.28 -3.06 4.72
CA VAL A 71 13.09 -4.50 4.60
C VAL A 71 11.80 -4.86 3.87
N LEU A 72 10.73 -4.07 4.02
CA LEU A 72 9.46 -4.27 3.32
C LEU A 72 9.54 -3.88 1.84
N LEU A 73 10.37 -2.90 1.51
CA LEU A 73 10.44 -2.32 0.17
C LEU A 73 10.82 -3.34 -0.91
N PRO A 74 11.90 -4.16 -0.78
CA PRO A 74 12.27 -5.15 -1.79
C PRO A 74 11.18 -6.18 -2.10
N PRO A 75 10.58 -6.89 -1.13
CA PRO A 75 9.55 -7.88 -1.44
C PRO A 75 8.28 -7.24 -2.03
N ALA A 76 7.90 -6.04 -1.58
CA ALA A 76 6.78 -5.33 -2.15
C ALA A 76 7.06 -4.90 -3.61
N PHE A 77 8.28 -4.46 -3.88
CA PHE A 77 8.69 -4.05 -5.22
C PHE A 77 8.73 -5.25 -6.17
N VAL A 78 9.33 -6.36 -5.74
CA VAL A 78 9.38 -7.62 -6.51
C VAL A 78 7.97 -8.13 -6.80
N LEU A 79 7.04 -8.07 -5.85
CA LEU A 79 5.64 -8.42 -6.08
C LEU A 79 4.98 -7.50 -7.14
N GLY A 80 5.24 -6.20 -7.06
CA GLY A 80 4.75 -5.26 -8.06
C GLY A 80 5.34 -5.52 -9.46
N VAL A 81 6.63 -5.86 -9.56
CA VAL A 81 7.26 -6.29 -10.83
C VAL A 81 6.65 -7.60 -11.33
N GLY A 82 6.42 -8.58 -10.46
CA GLY A 82 5.77 -9.84 -10.82
C GLY A 82 4.38 -9.63 -11.40
N LEU A 83 3.59 -8.71 -10.84
CA LEU A 83 2.29 -8.32 -11.39
C LEU A 83 2.42 -7.67 -12.77
N VAL A 84 3.42 -6.80 -12.98
CA VAL A 84 3.67 -6.20 -14.30
C VAL A 84 3.94 -7.28 -15.33
N VAL A 85 4.84 -8.21 -15.02
CA VAL A 85 5.20 -9.31 -15.92
C VAL A 85 3.99 -10.20 -16.20
N LEU A 86 3.21 -10.54 -15.16
CA LEU A 86 2.04 -11.42 -15.28
C LEU A 86 0.92 -10.80 -16.12
N PHE A 87 0.63 -9.52 -15.93
CA PHE A 87 -0.50 -8.84 -16.58
C PHE A 87 -0.11 -7.99 -17.79
N GLN A 88 1.18 -7.97 -18.14
CA GLN A 88 1.77 -7.05 -19.12
C GLN A 88 1.35 -5.60 -18.81
N ALA A 89 1.39 -5.25 -17.52
CA ALA A 89 0.82 -4.01 -17.01
C ALA A 89 1.62 -2.80 -17.51
N GLN A 90 0.91 -1.80 -18.02
CA GLN A 90 1.51 -0.50 -18.39
C GLN A 90 1.49 0.50 -17.22
N VAL A 91 1.07 0.03 -16.04
CA VAL A 91 0.85 0.85 -14.85
C VAL A 91 2.01 0.66 -13.88
N ALA A 92 2.27 1.69 -13.08
CA ALA A 92 3.29 1.74 -12.05
C ALA A 92 3.06 0.78 -10.84
N LEU A 93 2.62 -0.47 -11.07
CA LEU A 93 2.43 -1.49 -10.03
C LEU A 93 3.66 -1.72 -9.13
N PRO A 94 4.93 -1.66 -9.63
CA PRO A 94 6.12 -1.76 -8.79
C PRO A 94 6.23 -0.65 -7.74
N TYR A 95 5.48 0.45 -7.89
CA TYR A 95 5.44 1.56 -6.94
C TYR A 95 4.15 1.57 -6.11
N ILE A 96 3.03 1.14 -6.69
CA ILE A 96 1.74 1.04 -5.98
C ILE A 96 1.82 -0.01 -4.87
N VAL A 97 2.34 -1.21 -5.16
CA VAL A 97 2.40 -2.30 -4.18
C VAL A 97 3.22 -1.92 -2.93
N PRO A 98 4.46 -1.39 -3.06
CA PRO A 98 5.21 -0.89 -1.91
C PRO A 98 4.53 0.25 -1.18
N LEU A 99 3.95 1.21 -1.90
CA LEU A 99 3.26 2.36 -1.30
C LEU A 99 2.12 1.91 -0.40
N ILE A 100 1.27 1.00 -0.90
CA ILE A 100 0.13 0.49 -0.12
C ILE A 100 0.60 -0.42 1.01
N ALA A 101 1.58 -1.29 0.78
CA ALA A 101 2.16 -2.12 1.83
C ALA A 101 2.71 -1.27 2.99
N TRP A 102 3.33 -0.14 2.65
CA TRP A 102 3.82 0.79 3.63
C TRP A 102 2.72 1.56 4.38
N LEU A 103 1.73 2.10 3.65
CA LEU A 103 0.63 2.88 4.22
C LEU A 103 -0.40 2.05 4.98
N THR A 104 -0.34 0.71 4.85
CA THR A 104 -1.25 -0.20 5.54
C THR A 104 -1.18 0.06 7.04
N PRO A 105 -2.30 0.42 7.69
CA PRO A 105 -2.28 0.73 9.12
C PRO A 105 -1.98 -0.52 9.96
N ASP A 106 -1.41 -0.31 11.15
CA ASP A 106 -1.32 -1.36 12.14
C ASP A 106 -2.73 -1.74 12.64
N HIS A 107 -3.03 -3.04 12.61
CA HIS A 107 -4.32 -3.62 13.00
C HIS A 107 -4.19 -4.52 14.26
N GLY A 108 -3.04 -4.50 14.95
CA GLY A 108 -2.87 -5.20 16.21
C GLY A 108 -3.71 -4.62 17.37
N PRO A 109 -3.97 -5.39 18.45
CA PRO A 109 -4.54 -4.86 19.69
C PRO A 109 -3.70 -3.69 20.19
N LYS A 110 -4.33 -2.54 20.44
CA LYS A 110 -3.66 -1.35 20.97
C LYS A 110 -3.52 -1.47 22.49
N ASP A 111 -2.69 -2.38 22.96
CA ASP A 111 -2.38 -2.52 24.39
C ASP A 111 -1.29 -1.53 24.83
N HIS A 112 -1.43 -0.27 24.44
CA HIS A 112 -0.63 0.79 25.03
C HIS A 112 -1.53 1.66 25.89
N PRO A 113 -1.39 1.59 27.24
CA PRO A 113 -2.08 2.53 28.10
C PRO A 113 -1.60 3.93 27.73
N THR A 114 -2.55 4.80 27.38
CA THR A 114 -2.30 6.23 27.19
C THR A 114 -1.54 6.74 28.41
N PRO A 115 -0.35 7.34 28.28
CA PRO A 115 0.32 7.96 29.42
C PRO A 115 -0.64 9.00 29.98
N LYS A 116 -1.08 8.82 31.24
CA LYS A 116 -1.76 9.90 31.96
C LYS A 116 -0.75 11.04 32.04
N GLY A 117 -1.05 12.16 31.38
CA GLY A 117 -0.31 13.39 31.56
C GLY A 117 -0.30 13.79 33.04
N PRO A 118 0.70 14.57 33.48
CA PRO A 118 0.77 15.02 34.87
C PRO A 118 -0.50 15.80 35.23
N ALA A 119 -1.09 15.42 36.37
CA ALA A 119 -2.25 16.06 36.97
C ALA A 119 -1.90 17.45 37.53
#